data_AF-A0A240EJT8-F1
#
_entry.id   AF-A0A240EJT8-F1
#
_cell.length_a   1.000
_cell.length_b   1.000
_cell.length_c   1.000
_cell.angle_alpha   90.00
_cell.angle_beta   90.00
_cell.angle_gamma   90.00
#
_symmetry.space_group_name_H-M   'P 1'
#
loop_
_entity.id
_entity.type
_entity.pdbx_description
1 polymer ?
#
loop_
_entity_poly.entity_id
_entity_poly.type
_entity_poly.pdbx_seq_one_letter_code
_entity_poly.pdbx_strand_id
1 'polypeptide(L)'
;MVLRNVLGLGVTGFGIYVAPKIIENYETAISMQGPYNPNGSTRVDAILATNHCRHGQVGFGVNGCIKMIYIGMKTFGEAEIVSVFCSRNVQRMLSAPSTWPDHLAVAKAEVKYWQGIADNPKDWEQTIGSSVATMFNAQSRVVIQGTMEQFRNKLLGKS
;
A
#
# COMPACT_ATOMS: atom_id res chain seq x y z
N MET A 1 15.28 17.89 -4.04
CA MET A 1 15.37 18.60 -5.36
C MET A 1 14.76 17.82 -6.52
N VAL A 2 14.66 16.49 -6.46
CA VAL A 2 14.20 15.64 -7.59
C VAL A 2 12.68 15.69 -7.85
N LEU A 3 11.83 15.87 -6.83
CA LEU A 3 10.37 15.82 -7.00
C LEU A 3 9.75 17.08 -7.64
N ARG A 4 10.40 18.25 -7.50
CA ARG A 4 9.90 19.51 -8.08
C ARG A 4 9.81 19.46 -9.61
N ASN A 5 10.66 18.65 -10.25
CA ASN A 5 10.68 18.51 -11.70
C ASN A 5 9.64 17.50 -12.22
N VAL A 6 9.19 16.55 -11.39
CA VAL A 6 8.21 15.53 -11.81
C VAL A 6 6.78 16.08 -11.78
N LEU A 7 6.50 17.05 -10.91
CA LEU A 7 5.19 17.72 -10.81
C LEU A 7 5.00 18.88 -11.80
N GLY A 8 6.00 19.17 -12.64
CA GLY A 8 5.95 20.27 -13.63
C GLY A 8 5.25 19.93 -14.95
N LEU A 9 4.90 18.66 -15.18
CA LEU A 9 4.26 18.18 -16.41
C LEU A 9 2.85 17.67 -16.11
N GLY A 10 1.92 18.60 -15.90
CA GLY A 10 0.48 18.30 -15.98
C GLY A 10 -0.39 19.01 -14.94
N VAL A 11 -1.32 19.81 -15.46
CA VAL A 11 -2.53 20.33 -14.79
C VAL A 11 -2.33 21.58 -13.91
N THR A 12 -2.29 22.73 -14.59
CA THR A 12 -2.19 24.10 -14.03
C THR A 12 -3.42 24.61 -13.26
N GLY A 13 -4.47 23.80 -13.06
CA GLY A 13 -5.66 24.20 -12.28
C GLY A 13 -5.88 23.45 -10.96
N PHE A 14 -5.30 22.25 -10.80
CA PHE A 14 -5.55 21.35 -9.66
C PHE A 14 -4.32 21.21 -8.73
N GLY A 15 -3.14 21.64 -9.20
CA GLY A 15 -1.85 21.36 -8.55
C GLY A 15 -1.51 22.16 -7.30
N ILE A 16 -2.13 23.33 -7.06
CA ILE A 16 -1.69 24.23 -5.98
C ILE A 16 -2.17 23.79 -4.59
N TYR A 17 -3.33 23.12 -4.49
CA TYR A 17 -3.88 22.60 -3.22
C TYR A 17 -3.64 21.10 -3.01
N VAL A 18 -3.47 20.34 -4.09
CA VAL A 18 -3.21 18.89 -4.02
C VAL A 18 -1.75 18.60 -3.73
N ALA A 19 -0.80 19.39 -4.26
CA ALA A 19 0.63 19.17 -4.02
C ALA A 19 1.02 19.30 -2.53
N PRO A 20 0.56 20.31 -1.75
CA PRO A 20 0.88 20.40 -0.32
C PRO A 20 0.35 19.22 0.49
N LYS A 21 -0.88 18.76 0.24
CA LYS A 21 -1.47 17.62 0.95
C LYS A 21 -0.77 16.29 0.60
N ILE A 22 -0.37 16.11 -0.66
CA ILE A 22 0.44 14.95 -1.07
C ILE A 22 1.81 14.97 -0.38
N ILE A 23 2.43 16.15 -0.26
CA ILE A 23 3.71 16.32 0.43
C ILE A 23 3.56 15.99 1.93
N GLU A 24 2.53 16.50 2.60
CA GLU A 24 2.27 16.20 4.02
C GLU A 24 2.01 14.70 4.24
N ASN A 25 1.20 14.06 3.39
CA ASN A 25 0.96 12.62 3.45
C ASN A 25 2.24 11.83 3.20
N TYR A 26 3.10 12.29 2.29
CA TYR A 26 4.40 11.70 2.00
C TYR A 26 5.33 11.79 3.21
N GLU A 27 5.53 12.97 3.78
CA GLU A 27 6.34 13.17 4.98
C GLU A 27 5.86 12.29 6.13
N THR A 28 4.53 12.21 6.31
CA THR A 28 3.90 11.31 7.28
C THR A 28 4.22 9.84 6.98
N ALA A 29 4.01 9.36 5.76
CA ALA A 29 4.20 7.96 5.39
C ALA A 29 5.67 7.49 5.47
N ILE A 30 6.62 8.36 5.14
CA ILE A 30 8.06 8.02 5.20
C ILE A 30 8.61 8.06 6.63
N SER A 31 8.10 8.97 7.47
CA SER A 31 8.51 9.10 8.88
C SER A 31 7.78 8.12 9.80
N MET A 32 6.71 7.48 9.31
CA MET A 32 5.91 6.54 10.07
C MET A 32 6.74 5.36 10.59
N GLN A 33 6.96 5.37 11.90
CA GLN A 33 7.59 4.33 12.69
C GLN A 33 6.73 4.12 13.94
N GLY A 34 6.62 2.87 14.38
CA GLY A 34 5.79 2.57 15.55
C GLY A 34 5.60 1.07 15.77
N PRO A 35 5.07 0.69 16.92
CA PRO A 35 4.76 -0.70 17.21
C PRO A 35 3.67 -1.20 16.27
N TYR A 36 3.78 -2.48 15.88
CA TYR A 36 2.72 -3.19 15.19
C TYR A 36 1.48 -3.29 16.10
N ASN A 37 0.32 -2.84 15.62
CA ASN A 37 -0.96 -2.98 16.29
C ASN A 37 -1.81 -4.07 15.61
N PRO A 38 -1.92 -5.28 16.17
CA PRO A 38 -2.66 -6.38 15.55
C PRO A 38 -4.17 -6.15 15.49
N ASN A 39 -4.70 -5.21 16.28
CA ASN A 39 -6.11 -4.86 16.32
C ASN A 39 -6.37 -3.49 15.67
N GLY A 40 -5.40 -2.97 14.91
CA GLY A 40 -5.55 -1.75 14.16
C GLY A 40 -6.66 -1.86 13.11
N SER A 41 -7.27 -0.72 12.77
CA SER A 41 -8.37 -0.62 11.81
C SER A 41 -8.07 0.32 10.64
N THR A 42 -6.92 0.99 10.67
CA THR A 42 -6.60 2.07 9.73
C THR A 42 -5.45 1.72 8.77
N ARG A 43 -5.30 2.52 7.72
CA ARG A 43 -4.23 2.34 6.73
C ARG A 43 -2.86 2.61 7.36
N VAL A 44 -2.83 3.45 8.39
CA VAL A 44 -1.66 3.65 9.25
C VAL A 44 -1.29 2.34 9.93
N ASP A 45 -2.25 1.63 10.52
CA ASP A 45 -1.99 0.32 11.12
C ASP A 45 -1.53 -0.71 10.08
N ALA A 46 -2.03 -0.66 8.83
CA ALA A 46 -1.53 -1.49 7.74
C ALA A 46 -0.06 -1.18 7.37
N ILE A 47 0.33 0.10 7.41
CA ILE A 47 1.74 0.51 7.26
C ILE A 47 2.56 -0.09 8.40
N LEU A 48 2.12 0.07 9.65
CA LEU A 48 2.84 -0.45 10.83
C LEU A 48 2.93 -1.99 10.83
N ALA A 49 1.88 -2.68 10.37
CA ALA A 49 1.83 -4.14 10.22
C ALA A 49 2.83 -4.69 9.21
N THR A 50 3.33 -3.87 8.30
CA THR A 50 4.27 -4.27 7.25
C THR A 50 5.63 -3.59 7.37
N ASN A 51 5.79 -2.63 8.29
CA ASN A 51 6.98 -1.78 8.42
C ASN A 51 8.24 -2.53 8.86
N HIS A 52 8.09 -3.68 9.52
CA HIS A 52 9.21 -4.49 10.01
C HIS A 52 9.84 -5.39 8.92
N CYS A 53 9.18 -5.54 7.77
CA CYS A 53 9.67 -6.36 6.67
C CYS A 53 10.86 -5.70 5.98
N ARG A 54 11.92 -6.48 5.77
CA ARG A 54 13.19 -6.04 5.18
C ARG A 54 13.23 -6.33 3.68
N HIS A 55 14.13 -5.65 2.97
CA HIS A 55 14.39 -5.94 1.56
C HIS A 55 14.67 -7.44 1.34
N GLY A 56 14.11 -8.02 0.27
CA GLY A 56 14.12 -9.45 0.02
C GLY A 56 12.98 -10.21 0.70
N GLN A 57 12.05 -9.53 1.38
CA GLN A 57 10.80 -10.09 1.88
C GLN A 57 9.61 -9.45 1.17
N VAL A 58 8.55 -10.24 0.93
CA VAL A 58 7.32 -9.77 0.24
C VAL A 58 6.75 -8.50 0.88
N GLY A 59 6.74 -8.45 2.21
CA GLY A 59 6.19 -7.33 2.97
C GLY A 59 6.90 -6.01 2.73
N PHE A 60 8.15 -6.02 2.23
CA PHE A 60 8.84 -4.80 1.85
C PHE A 60 8.23 -4.17 0.58
N GLY A 61 7.91 -4.95 -0.46
CA GLY A 61 7.16 -4.42 -1.60
C GLY A 61 5.76 -3.92 -1.18
N VAL A 62 5.05 -4.76 -0.42
CA VAL A 62 3.68 -4.48 0.05
C VAL A 62 3.60 -3.21 0.90
N ASN A 63 4.50 -3.02 1.86
CA ASN A 63 4.56 -1.80 2.68
C ASN A 63 4.71 -0.54 1.81
N GLY A 64 5.49 -0.62 0.74
CA GLY A 64 5.63 0.47 -0.21
C GLY A 64 4.31 0.81 -0.93
N CYS A 65 3.57 -0.22 -1.34
CA CYS A 65 2.28 -0.04 -1.99
C CYS A 65 1.28 0.63 -1.03
N ILE A 66 1.20 0.16 0.21
CA ILE A 66 0.31 0.73 1.24
C ILE A 66 0.68 2.21 1.49
N LYS A 67 1.97 2.54 1.60
CA LYS A 67 2.44 3.92 1.73
C LYS A 67 2.05 4.78 0.53
N MET A 68 2.19 4.28 -0.70
CA MET A 68 1.78 5.04 -1.90
C MET A 68 0.27 5.30 -1.95
N ILE A 69 -0.55 4.32 -1.53
CA ILE A 69 -1.99 4.50 -1.41
C ILE A 69 -2.29 5.55 -0.32
N TYR A 70 -1.61 5.50 0.82
CA TYR A 70 -1.75 6.52 1.86
C TYR A 70 -1.34 7.91 1.37
N ILE A 71 -0.28 8.02 0.57
CA ILE A 71 0.17 9.30 0.01
C ILE A 71 -0.92 9.92 -0.88
N GLY A 72 -1.49 9.12 -1.79
CA GLY A 72 -2.50 9.59 -2.74
C GLY A 72 -3.89 9.78 -2.13
N MET A 73 -4.27 8.94 -1.16
CA MET A 73 -5.66 8.82 -0.70
C MET A 73 -5.83 8.91 0.82
N LYS A 74 -4.76 9.06 1.61
CA LYS A 74 -4.79 9.03 3.09
C LYS A 74 -5.54 7.82 3.65
N THR A 75 -6.76 7.98 4.17
CA THR A 75 -7.66 6.91 4.64
C THR A 75 -8.91 6.76 3.76
N PHE A 76 -9.04 7.58 2.71
CA PHE A 76 -10.18 7.52 1.80
C PHE A 76 -10.26 6.17 1.09
N GLY A 77 -11.48 5.63 0.96
CA GLY A 77 -11.74 4.33 0.35
C GLY A 77 -11.14 3.15 1.13
N GLU A 78 -10.82 3.36 2.41
CA GLU A 78 -10.40 2.28 3.30
C GLU A 78 -11.60 1.43 3.72
N ALA A 79 -11.41 0.12 3.76
CA ALA A 79 -12.45 -0.84 4.12
C ALA A 79 -12.06 -1.73 5.32
N GLU A 80 -11.09 -1.31 6.16
CA GLU A 80 -10.44 -2.14 7.20
C GLU A 80 -9.48 -3.20 6.62
N ILE A 81 -8.79 -2.87 5.51
CA ILE A 81 -7.84 -3.77 4.82
C ILE A 81 -6.71 -4.23 5.74
N VAL A 82 -6.40 -3.46 6.78
CA VAL A 82 -5.46 -3.86 7.83
C VAL A 82 -5.79 -5.22 8.46
N SER A 83 -7.07 -5.64 8.52
CA SER A 83 -7.46 -6.97 9.00
C SER A 83 -6.77 -8.11 8.22
N VAL A 84 -6.53 -7.92 6.92
CA VAL A 84 -5.77 -8.85 6.08
C VAL A 84 -4.32 -8.88 6.55
N PHE A 85 -3.69 -7.71 6.64
CA PHE A 85 -2.27 -7.60 6.98
C PHE A 85 -1.98 -8.01 8.42
N CYS A 86 -2.89 -7.79 9.37
CA CYS A 86 -2.73 -8.23 10.76
C CYS A 86 -2.96 -9.73 10.97
N SER A 87 -3.53 -10.43 9.98
CA SER A 87 -3.79 -11.86 10.11
C SER A 87 -2.48 -12.65 10.24
N ARG A 88 -2.45 -13.64 11.15
CA ARG A 88 -1.26 -14.50 11.36
C ARG A 88 -0.82 -15.22 10.08
N ASN A 89 -1.76 -15.51 9.18
CA ASN A 89 -1.45 -16.16 7.91
C ASN A 89 -0.70 -15.19 6.97
N VAL A 90 -1.24 -13.99 6.77
CA VAL A 90 -0.62 -13.00 5.90
C VAL A 90 0.68 -12.48 6.48
N GLN A 91 0.80 -12.30 7.80
CA GLN A 91 2.08 -11.96 8.45
C GLN A 91 3.21 -12.95 8.12
N ARG A 92 2.89 -14.25 8.05
CA ARG A 92 3.85 -15.27 7.60
C ARG A 92 4.21 -15.11 6.12
N MET A 93 3.23 -14.84 5.26
CA MET A 93 3.47 -14.59 3.84
C MET A 93 4.31 -13.32 3.60
N LEU A 94 4.05 -12.25 4.35
CA LEU A 94 4.79 -10.99 4.27
C LEU A 94 6.27 -11.18 4.66
N SER A 95 6.54 -12.08 5.60
CA SER A 95 7.90 -12.42 6.04
C SER A 95 8.63 -13.39 5.09
N ALA A 96 7.93 -13.98 4.12
CA ALA A 96 8.50 -14.92 3.16
C ALA A 96 9.47 -14.21 2.19
N PRO A 97 10.39 -14.96 1.56
CA PRO A 97 11.28 -14.41 0.53
C PRO A 97 10.49 -13.70 -0.57
N SER A 98 11.05 -12.63 -1.12
CA SER A 98 10.47 -11.90 -2.25
C SER A 98 10.62 -12.72 -3.53
N THR A 99 9.73 -13.68 -3.72
CA THR A 99 9.59 -14.45 -4.95
C THR A 99 8.22 -14.23 -5.56
N TRP A 100 8.11 -14.49 -6.87
CA TRP A 100 6.83 -14.36 -7.56
C TRP A 100 5.71 -15.21 -6.91
N PRO A 101 5.92 -16.51 -6.57
CA PRO A 101 4.93 -17.30 -5.85
C PRO A 101 4.52 -16.71 -4.49
N ASP A 102 5.47 -16.18 -3.71
CA ASP A 102 5.19 -15.64 -2.38
C ASP A 102 4.39 -14.32 -2.46
N HIS A 103 4.76 -13.44 -3.40
CA HIS A 103 3.95 -12.26 -3.72
C HIS A 103 2.54 -12.65 -4.18
N LEU A 104 2.41 -13.68 -5.02
CA LEU A 104 1.13 -14.13 -5.53
C LEU A 104 0.22 -14.65 -4.40
N ALA A 105 0.79 -15.27 -3.37
CA ALA A 105 0.03 -15.72 -2.20
C ALA A 105 -0.60 -14.55 -1.44
N VAL A 106 0.18 -13.49 -1.17
CA VAL A 106 -0.34 -12.26 -0.53
C VAL A 106 -1.37 -11.58 -1.43
N ALA A 107 -1.07 -11.43 -2.72
CA ALA A 107 -1.97 -10.80 -3.68
C ALA A 107 -3.33 -11.51 -3.79
N LYS A 108 -3.35 -12.85 -3.73
CA LYS A 108 -4.59 -13.64 -3.69
C LYS A 108 -5.39 -13.38 -2.41
N ALA A 109 -4.73 -13.25 -1.27
CA ALA A 109 -5.40 -12.93 0.00
C ALA A 109 -6.05 -11.53 -0.06
N GLU A 110 -5.34 -10.53 -0.60
CA GLU A 110 -5.88 -9.19 -0.81
C GLU A 110 -7.05 -9.16 -1.80
N VAL A 111 -6.93 -9.83 -2.95
CA VAL A 111 -8.01 -9.87 -3.96
C VAL A 111 -9.27 -10.51 -3.38
N LYS A 112 -9.12 -11.65 -2.69
CA LYS A 112 -10.25 -12.33 -2.05
C LYS A 112 -10.96 -11.41 -1.05
N TYR A 113 -10.20 -10.64 -0.27
CA TYR A 113 -10.77 -9.68 0.66
C TYR A 113 -11.54 -8.57 -0.07
N TRP A 114 -10.94 -7.96 -1.10
CA TRP A 114 -11.58 -6.86 -1.83
C TRP A 114 -12.81 -7.31 -2.62
N GLN A 115 -12.83 -8.55 -3.10
CA GLN A 115 -14.04 -9.17 -3.67
C GLN A 115 -15.14 -9.26 -2.61
N GLY A 116 -14.82 -9.71 -1.39
CA GLY A 116 -15.81 -9.73 -0.29
C GLY A 116 -16.36 -8.36 0.08
N ILE A 117 -15.54 -7.29 0.03
CA ILE A 117 -16.02 -5.91 0.21
C ILE A 117 -16.86 -5.44 -0.97
N ALA A 118 -16.50 -5.82 -2.21
CA ALA A 118 -17.28 -5.47 -3.41
C ALA A 118 -18.66 -6.12 -3.40
N ASP A 119 -18.76 -7.36 -2.91
CA ASP A 119 -20.03 -8.09 -2.81
C ASP A 119 -20.97 -7.50 -1.74
N ASN A 120 -20.43 -6.86 -0.69
CA ASN A 120 -21.21 -6.30 0.40
C ASN A 120 -20.53 -5.05 1.04
N PRO A 121 -20.51 -3.90 0.33
CA PRO A 121 -19.91 -2.68 0.86
C PRO A 121 -20.78 -2.08 1.97
N LYS A 122 -20.18 -1.64 3.07
CA LYS A 122 -20.92 -1.02 4.19
C LYS A 122 -21.32 0.44 3.91
N ASP A 123 -20.55 1.12 3.07
CA ASP A 123 -20.71 2.55 2.76
C ASP A 123 -20.19 2.90 1.35
N TRP A 124 -20.41 4.14 0.93
CA TRP A 124 -20.05 4.61 -0.41
C TRP A 124 -18.52 4.71 -0.62
N GLU A 125 -17.73 4.96 0.43
CA GLU A 125 -16.27 4.99 0.32
C GLU A 125 -15.73 3.57 0.07
N GLN A 126 -16.30 2.56 0.74
CA GLN A 126 -15.97 1.16 0.50
C GLN A 126 -16.34 0.72 -0.92
N THR A 127 -17.48 1.18 -1.47
CA THR A 127 -17.85 0.92 -2.87
C THR A 127 -16.80 1.46 -3.84
N ILE A 128 -16.32 2.69 -3.61
CA ILE A 128 -15.26 3.28 -4.46
C ILE A 128 -13.95 2.51 -4.28
N GLY A 129 -13.56 2.26 -3.03
CA GLY A 129 -12.33 1.55 -2.69
C GLY A 129 -12.27 0.15 -3.30
N SER A 130 -13.36 -0.63 -3.17
CA SER A 130 -13.47 -1.97 -3.73
C SER A 130 -13.53 -1.97 -5.25
N SER A 131 -14.21 -0.99 -5.88
CA SER A 131 -14.23 -0.83 -7.34
C SER A 131 -12.83 -0.62 -7.91
N VAL A 132 -12.04 0.27 -7.30
CA VAL A 132 -10.64 0.50 -7.72
C VAL A 132 -9.78 -0.73 -7.44
N ALA A 133 -9.93 -1.34 -6.25
CA ALA A 133 -9.13 -2.49 -5.86
C ALA A 133 -9.37 -3.73 -6.74
N THR A 134 -10.61 -3.94 -7.18
CA THR A 134 -10.99 -5.10 -8.01
C THR A 134 -10.56 -4.97 -9.48
N MET A 135 -10.18 -3.78 -9.94
CA MET A 135 -9.52 -3.60 -11.26
C MET A 135 -8.19 -4.34 -11.36
N PHE A 136 -7.52 -4.58 -10.23
CA PHE A 136 -6.21 -5.23 -10.19
C PHE A 136 -6.33 -6.68 -9.72
N ASN A 137 -6.19 -7.61 -10.65
CA ASN A 137 -6.10 -9.03 -10.33
C ASN A 137 -4.80 -9.36 -9.56
N ALA A 138 -4.70 -10.60 -9.09
CA ALA A 138 -3.58 -11.02 -8.25
C ALA A 138 -2.22 -10.88 -8.97
N GLN A 139 -2.14 -11.24 -10.26
CA GLN A 139 -0.91 -11.15 -11.05
C GLN A 139 -0.47 -9.69 -11.24
N SER A 140 -1.39 -8.78 -11.54
CA SER A 140 -1.10 -7.35 -11.63
C SER A 140 -0.57 -6.80 -10.30
N ARG A 141 -1.13 -7.24 -9.16
CA ARG A 141 -0.63 -6.87 -7.83
C ARG A 141 0.78 -7.38 -7.58
N VAL A 142 1.13 -8.60 -8.00
CA VAL A 142 2.51 -9.10 -7.90
C VAL A 142 3.49 -8.17 -8.61
N VAL A 143 3.18 -7.74 -9.85
CA VAL A 143 4.02 -6.82 -10.61
C VAL A 143 4.19 -5.48 -9.88
N ILE A 144 3.10 -4.93 -9.35
CA ILE A 144 3.12 -3.67 -8.60
C ILE A 144 3.96 -3.79 -7.32
N GLN A 145 3.76 -4.85 -6.54
CA GLN A 145 4.49 -5.10 -5.30
C GLN A 145 5.99 -5.29 -5.57
N GLY A 146 6.38 -6.07 -6.58
CA GLY A 146 7.78 -6.28 -6.96
C GLY A 146 8.45 -5.01 -7.50
N THR A 147 7.72 -4.24 -8.32
CA THR A 147 8.21 -2.94 -8.81
C THR A 147 8.44 -1.96 -7.66
N MET A 148 7.52 -1.96 -6.69
CA MET A 148 7.63 -1.12 -5.51
C MET A 148 8.81 -1.51 -4.62
N GLU A 149 9.08 -2.81 -4.45
CA GLU A 149 10.28 -3.27 -3.78
C GLU A 149 11.55 -2.76 -4.47
N GLN A 150 11.67 -2.92 -5.79
CA GLN A 150 12.83 -2.44 -6.54
C GLN A 150 12.99 -0.92 -6.42
N PHE A 151 11.89 -0.17 -6.54
CA PHE A 151 11.89 1.28 -6.39
C PHE A 151 12.38 1.69 -4.99
N ARG A 152 11.83 1.08 -3.94
CA ARG A 152 12.24 1.34 -2.56
C ARG A 152 13.69 0.96 -2.30
N ASN A 153 14.16 -0.16 -2.86
CA ASN A 153 15.55 -0.58 -2.70
C ASN A 153 16.52 0.44 -3.31
N LYS A 154 16.20 0.95 -4.51
CA LYS A 154 16.96 2.03 -5.17
C LYS A 154 16.97 3.32 -4.34
N LEU A 155 15.85 3.70 -3.74
CA LEU A 155 15.78 4.89 -2.86
C LEU A 155 16.66 4.77 -1.61
N LEU A 156 16.81 3.55 -1.07
CA LEU A 156 17.63 3.30 0.11
C LEU A 156 19.12 3.13 -0.20
N GLY A 157 19.53 3.19 -1.48
CA GLY A 157 20.93 3.09 -1.90
C GLY A 157 21.55 1.71 -1.66
N LYS A 158 20.75 0.66 -1.53
CA LYS A 158 21.23 -0.71 -1.32
C LYS A 158 21.28 -1.43 -2.66
N SER A 159 22.43 -1.35 -3.33
CA SER A 159 22.76 -2.15 -4.52
C SER A 159 23.28 -3.52 -4.12
#